data_AF-A0A8T6YYD1-F1
#
_entry.id   AF-A0A8T6YYD1-F1
#
_cell.length_a   1.000
_cell.length_b   1.000
_cell.length_c   1.000
_cell.angle_alpha   90.00
_cell.angle_beta   90.00
_cell.angle_gamma   90.00
#
_symmetry.space_group_name_H-M   'P 1'
#
loop_
_entity.id
_entity.type
_entity.pdbx_description
1 polymer ?
#
loop_
_entity_poly.entity_id
_entity_poly.type
_entity_poly.pdbx_seq_one_letter_code
_entity_poly.pdbx_strand_id
1 'polypeptide(L)'
;MGTAKGGDYTCIRSKQVYKQGSANDPKQVAHHSESVCVPRGEPIRITPQSIVPKPMVFTATVRSLSGSKTNPHLDTQGQYATQVHFDSQVTESVKRLTQYACRGQKQPTGLHFPLLPDSNVLIGCMNNDPDQSYILGFALNDTNHPLLPAPITPKTCSALAAKTY
;
A
#
# COMPACT_ATOMS: atom_id res chain seq x y z
N MET A 1 34.57 -16.64 16.32
CA MET A 1 33.60 -16.42 17.42
C MET A 1 34.41 -16.13 18.68
N GLY A 2 34.32 -14.91 19.22
CA GLY A 2 35.07 -14.51 20.40
C GLY A 2 34.43 -15.05 21.67
N THR A 3 35.24 -15.53 22.61
CA THR A 3 34.82 -15.88 23.97
C THR A 3 34.37 -14.60 24.70
N ALA A 4 33.15 -14.60 25.26
CA ALA A 4 32.62 -13.46 25.98
C ALA A 4 33.43 -13.22 27.27
N LYS A 5 33.83 -11.96 27.52
CA LYS A 5 34.35 -11.53 28.83
C LYS A 5 33.17 -11.35 29.79
N GLY A 6 33.35 -11.56 31.09
CA GLY A 6 32.29 -11.27 32.06
C GLY A 6 31.89 -9.78 32.02
N GLY A 7 30.59 -9.47 32.06
CA GLY A 7 30.10 -8.10 32.00
C GLY A 7 28.58 -7.99 31.83
N ASP A 8 28.10 -6.74 31.71
CA ASP A 8 26.69 -6.42 31.48
C ASP A 8 26.37 -6.46 29.98
N TYR A 9 25.43 -7.33 29.61
CA TYR A 9 24.99 -7.50 28.23
C TYR A 9 23.47 -7.40 28.10
N THR A 10 23.01 -6.77 27.02
CA THR A 10 21.61 -6.80 26.59
C THR A 10 21.40 -7.97 25.65
N CYS A 11 20.47 -8.88 25.99
CA CYS A 11 20.09 -9.98 25.11
C CYS A 11 19.16 -9.48 24.01
N ILE A 12 19.55 -9.66 22.75
CA ILE A 12 18.77 -9.22 21.57
C ILE A 12 18.04 -10.37 20.89
N ARG A 13 18.46 -11.61 21.15
CA ARG A 13 17.81 -12.82 20.65
C ARG A 13 18.15 -13.99 21.55
N SER A 14 17.15 -14.78 21.92
CA SER A 14 17.35 -16.07 22.56
C SER A 14 16.62 -17.16 21.78
N LYS A 15 17.29 -18.29 21.61
CA LYS A 15 16.71 -19.54 21.12
C LYS A 15 16.82 -20.55 22.24
N GLN A 16 15.69 -21.15 22.61
CA GLN A 16 15.63 -22.18 23.64
C GLN A 16 15.08 -23.45 23.02
N VAL A 17 15.71 -24.57 23.35
CA VAL A 17 15.29 -25.91 22.95
C VAL A 17 15.11 -26.73 24.22
N TYR A 18 13.89 -27.21 24.41
CA TYR A 18 13.53 -28.07 25.53
C TYR A 18 13.25 -29.47 25.00
N LYS A 19 13.87 -30.47 25.60
CA LYS A 19 13.54 -31.89 25.42
C LYS A 19 12.98 -32.40 26.74
N GLN A 20 11.74 -32.86 26.72
CA GLN A 20 11.10 -33.48 27.89
C GLN A 20 11.43 -34.97 27.91
N GLY A 21 11.67 -35.52 29.10
CA GLY A 21 11.83 -36.96 29.29
C GLY A 21 10.55 -37.73 28.94
N SER A 22 10.71 -38.97 28.49
CA SER A 22 9.59 -39.86 28.21
C SER A 22 9.12 -40.58 29.48
N ALA A 23 7.95 -41.22 29.46
CA ALA A 23 7.46 -42.04 30.57
C ALA A 23 8.44 -43.15 30.99
N ASN A 24 9.23 -43.66 30.03
CA ASN A 24 10.24 -44.70 30.26
C ASN A 24 11.60 -44.16 30.72
N ASP A 25 11.88 -42.87 30.50
CA ASP A 25 13.08 -42.21 31.01
C ASP A 25 12.76 -40.75 31.36
N PRO A 26 12.09 -40.52 32.51
CA PRO A 26 11.65 -39.19 32.91
C PRO A 26 12.82 -38.27 33.30
N LYS A 27 14.04 -38.81 33.46
CA LYS A 27 15.24 -38.04 33.81
C LYS A 27 15.96 -37.46 32.59
N GLN A 28 15.61 -37.88 31.38
CA GLN A 28 16.20 -37.37 30.12
C GLN A 28 15.64 -35.99 29.70
N VAL A 29 15.47 -35.10 30.67
CA VAL A 29 15.12 -33.70 30.41
C VAL A 29 16.40 -32.95 30.03
N ALA A 30 16.41 -32.32 28.86
CA ALA A 30 17.53 -31.50 28.42
C ALA A 30 17.05 -30.11 28.01
N HIS A 31 17.75 -29.09 28.49
CA HIS A 31 17.53 -27.71 28.10
C HIS A 31 18.80 -27.18 27.44
N HIS A 32 18.66 -26.62 26.24
CA HIS A 32 19.72 -25.96 25.51
C HIS A 32 19.28 -24.54 25.17
N SER A 33 20.12 -23.55 25.43
CA SER A 33 19.85 -22.16 25.09
C SER A 33 21.03 -21.53 24.37
N GLU A 34 20.73 -20.84 23.29
CA GLU A 34 21.65 -19.98 22.55
C GLU A 34 21.14 -18.55 22.64
N SER A 35 21.98 -17.63 23.10
CA SER A 35 21.63 -16.22 23.20
C SER A 35 22.62 -15.36 22.43
N VAL A 36 22.11 -14.36 21.73
CA VAL A 36 22.90 -13.31 21.09
C VAL A 36 22.75 -12.08 21.95
N CYS A 37 23.87 -11.62 22.49
CA CYS A 37 23.92 -10.51 23.42
C CYS A 37 24.91 -9.45 22.93
N VAL A 38 24.65 -8.19 23.26
CA VAL A 38 25.49 -7.03 22.94
C VAL A 38 25.84 -6.30 24.23
N PRO A 39 27.06 -5.75 24.39
CA PRO A 39 27.43 -5.00 25.59
C PRO A 39 26.45 -3.86 25.88
N ARG A 40 26.10 -3.65 27.14
CA ARG A 40 25.08 -2.65 27.53
C ARG A 40 25.41 -1.21 27.08
N GLY A 41 26.71 -0.89 26.95
CA GLY A 41 27.17 0.41 26.48
C GLY A 41 27.13 0.61 24.96
N GLU A 42 26.84 -0.44 24.18
CA GLU A 42 26.78 -0.36 22.72
C GLU A 42 25.36 -0.06 22.24
N PRO A 43 25.14 0.99 21.42
CA PRO A 43 23.85 1.25 20.83
C PRO A 43 23.38 0.09 19.95
N ILE A 44 22.18 -0.43 20.25
CA ILE A 44 21.58 -1.52 19.47
C ILE A 44 20.82 -0.93 18.29
N ARG A 45 21.28 -1.22 17.07
CA ARG A 45 20.51 -0.96 15.85
C ARG A 45 19.93 -2.27 15.37
N ILE A 46 18.66 -2.50 15.65
CA ILE A 46 17.92 -3.61 15.04
C ILE A 46 17.72 -3.24 13.58
N THR A 47 18.39 -3.96 12.67
CA THR A 47 18.13 -3.81 11.24
C THR A 47 16.66 -4.17 11.02
N PRO A 48 15.85 -3.24 10.49
CA PRO A 48 14.46 -3.54 10.16
C PRO A 48 14.41 -4.78 9.27
N GLN A 49 13.44 -5.67 9.51
CA GLN A 49 13.19 -6.75 8.56
C GLN A 49 12.96 -6.17 7.16
N SER A 50 13.42 -6.91 6.14
CA SER A 50 13.24 -6.53 4.75
C SER A 50 11.80 -6.14 4.49
N ILE A 51 11.61 -4.94 3.95
CA ILE A 51 10.30 -4.38 3.64
C ILE A 51 9.59 -5.36 2.69
N VAL A 52 8.41 -5.84 3.10
CA VAL A 52 7.52 -6.61 2.23
C VAL A 52 7.12 -5.72 1.06
N PRO A 53 7.14 -6.20 -0.20
CA PRO A 53 6.70 -5.40 -1.34
C PRO A 53 5.27 -4.89 -1.08
N LYS A 54 5.11 -3.59 -0.87
CA LYS A 54 3.78 -2.98 -0.77
C LYS A 54 3.16 -2.96 -2.17
N PRO A 55 1.84 -3.17 -2.29
CA PRO A 55 1.15 -2.99 -3.56
C PRO A 55 1.43 -1.58 -4.10
N MET A 56 2.13 -1.48 -5.22
CA MET A 56 2.51 -0.19 -5.81
C MET A 56 1.31 0.51 -6.46
N VAL A 57 0.33 -0.30 -6.85
CA VAL A 57 -0.89 0.12 -7.51
C VAL A 57 -2.03 -0.78 -7.02
N PHE A 58 -3.16 -0.19 -6.64
CA PHE A 58 -4.35 -0.93 -6.20
C PHE A 58 -5.63 -0.22 -6.60
N THR A 59 -6.74 -0.94 -6.61
CA THR A 59 -8.05 -0.40 -6.96
C THR A 59 -8.75 0.18 -5.73
N ALA A 60 -9.52 1.24 -5.96
CA ALA A 60 -10.40 1.83 -4.97
C ALA A 60 -11.69 2.32 -5.62
N THR A 61 -12.68 2.62 -4.80
CA THR A 61 -13.94 3.20 -5.22
C THR A 61 -14.08 4.61 -4.66
N VAL A 62 -14.45 5.58 -5.49
CA VAL A 62 -14.72 6.95 -5.06
C VAL A 62 -15.95 6.97 -4.16
N ARG A 63 -15.88 7.64 -3.01
CA ARG A 63 -16.96 7.73 -2.04
C ARG A 63 -17.44 9.16 -1.89
N SER A 64 -18.71 9.29 -1.52
CA SER A 64 -19.31 10.56 -1.15
C SER A 64 -19.29 10.69 0.37
N LEU A 65 -18.73 11.80 0.89
CA LEU A 65 -18.77 12.09 2.32
C LEU A 65 -20.14 12.59 2.77
N SER A 66 -20.96 13.12 1.85
CA SER A 66 -22.32 13.60 2.13
C SER A 66 -23.41 12.54 1.91
N GLY A 67 -23.04 11.33 1.45
CA GLY A 67 -23.97 10.26 1.12
C GLY A 67 -24.70 10.42 -0.22
N SER A 68 -24.59 11.58 -0.89
CA SER A 68 -25.16 11.78 -2.22
C SER A 68 -24.34 11.07 -3.30
N LYS A 69 -25.01 10.32 -4.19
CA LYS A 69 -24.38 9.62 -5.32
C LYS A 69 -24.40 10.40 -6.64
N THR A 70 -25.14 11.51 -6.70
CA THR A 70 -25.43 12.19 -7.97
C THR A 70 -24.40 13.22 -8.36
N ASN A 71 -23.65 13.75 -7.39
CA ASN A 71 -22.69 14.83 -7.60
C ASN A 71 -21.28 14.40 -7.18
N PRO A 72 -20.25 14.83 -7.92
CA PRO A 72 -18.87 14.61 -7.51
C PRO A 72 -18.61 15.31 -6.17
N HIS A 73 -17.90 14.63 -5.28
CA HIS A 73 -17.58 15.16 -3.96
C HIS A 73 -16.06 15.31 -3.81
N LEU A 74 -15.61 16.56 -3.66
CA LEU A 74 -14.22 16.93 -3.43
C LEU A 74 -14.09 17.62 -2.08
N ASP A 75 -12.94 17.46 -1.42
CA ASP A 75 -12.61 18.26 -0.24
C ASP A 75 -12.11 19.66 -0.60
N THR A 76 -11.76 20.45 0.43
CA THR A 76 -11.25 21.82 0.27
C THR A 76 -9.94 21.92 -0.51
N GLN A 77 -9.24 20.80 -0.69
CA GLN A 77 -7.98 20.70 -1.43
C GLN A 77 -8.18 20.10 -2.83
N GLY A 78 -9.43 19.79 -3.23
CA GLY A 78 -9.75 19.20 -4.51
C GLY A 78 -9.36 17.72 -4.60
N GLN A 79 -9.39 16.99 -3.49
CA GLN A 79 -9.10 15.57 -3.40
C GLN A 79 -10.39 14.73 -3.26
N TYR A 80 -10.32 13.45 -3.65
CA TYR A 80 -11.45 12.53 -3.56
C TYR A 80 -11.34 11.66 -2.32
N ALA A 81 -12.46 11.46 -1.63
CA ALA A 81 -12.57 10.38 -0.66
C ALA A 81 -12.65 9.04 -1.42
N THR A 82 -11.87 8.04 -0.99
CA THR A 82 -11.85 6.73 -1.64
C THR A 82 -11.94 5.61 -0.62
N GLN A 83 -12.41 4.45 -1.06
CA GLN A 83 -12.43 3.24 -0.27
C GLN A 83 -11.67 2.15 -1.03
N VAL A 84 -10.56 1.69 -0.46
CA VAL A 84 -9.77 0.59 -1.01
C VAL A 84 -10.50 -0.74 -0.79
N HIS A 85 -10.40 -1.68 -1.74
CA HIS A 85 -11.23 -2.90 -1.71
C HIS A 85 -10.84 -3.94 -0.67
N PHE A 86 -9.62 -3.83 -0.12
CA PHE A 86 -9.13 -4.70 0.95
C PHE A 86 -9.37 -4.11 2.35
N ASP A 87 -9.97 -2.92 2.44
CA ASP A 87 -10.34 -2.28 3.70
C ASP A 87 -11.85 -1.96 3.71
N SER A 88 -12.46 -2.12 4.88
CA SER A 88 -13.86 -1.79 5.10
C SER A 88 -14.05 -0.29 5.42
N GLN A 89 -12.98 0.41 5.77
CA GLN A 89 -13.02 1.83 6.09
C GLN A 89 -12.83 2.71 4.86
N VAL A 90 -13.55 3.84 4.82
CA VAL A 90 -13.29 4.89 3.84
C VAL A 90 -11.94 5.50 4.19
N THR A 91 -10.98 5.38 3.28
CA THR A 91 -9.62 5.86 3.44
C THR A 91 -9.58 7.38 3.27
N GLU A 92 -8.55 8.00 3.85
CA GLU A 92 -8.28 9.44 3.78
C GLU A 92 -8.30 9.96 2.33
N SER A 93 -8.54 11.27 2.19
CA SER A 93 -8.55 11.98 0.91
C SER A 93 -7.34 11.63 0.05
N VAL A 94 -7.57 11.13 -1.17
CA VAL A 94 -6.52 10.77 -2.12
C VAL A 94 -6.34 11.88 -3.14
N LYS A 95 -5.07 12.26 -3.34
CA LYS A 95 -4.69 13.31 -4.29
C LYS A 95 -5.04 12.92 -5.72
N ARG A 96 -5.53 13.88 -6.49
CA ARG A 96 -5.56 13.76 -7.94
C ARG A 96 -4.16 14.08 -8.51
N LEU A 97 -3.77 13.38 -9.57
CA LEU A 97 -2.67 13.84 -10.42
C LEU A 97 -3.07 15.21 -11.00
N THR A 98 -2.47 16.26 -10.47
CA THR A 98 -2.71 17.62 -10.95
C THR A 98 -1.89 17.79 -12.22
N GLN A 99 -2.50 18.31 -13.29
CA GLN A 99 -1.78 18.57 -14.53
C GLN A 99 -0.62 19.52 -14.24
N TYR A 100 0.60 19.13 -14.64
CA TYR A 100 1.83 19.90 -14.47
C TYR A 100 1.82 21.26 -15.21
N ALA A 101 0.75 21.54 -15.96
CA ALA A 101 0.59 22.72 -16.81
C ALA A 101 0.50 24.07 -16.05
N CYS A 102 0.41 24.07 -14.71
CA CYS A 102 0.13 25.31 -13.95
C CYS A 102 1.24 25.75 -12.99
N ARG A 103 2.46 25.19 -13.05
CA ARG A 103 3.52 25.59 -12.11
C ARG A 103 3.87 27.07 -12.29
N GLY A 104 3.50 27.92 -11.32
CA GLY A 104 3.80 29.36 -11.31
C GLY A 104 2.70 30.27 -11.88
N GLN A 105 1.53 29.75 -12.22
CA GLN A 105 0.40 30.55 -12.70
C GLN A 105 -0.55 30.94 -11.56
N LYS A 106 -1.07 32.18 -11.58
CA LYS A 106 -2.06 32.67 -10.59
C LYS A 106 -3.39 31.93 -10.66
N GLN A 107 -3.72 31.36 -11.83
CA GLN A 107 -4.91 30.53 -12.02
C GLN A 107 -4.48 29.13 -12.48
N PRO A 108 -4.91 28.05 -11.79
CA PRO A 108 -4.70 26.70 -12.27
C PRO A 108 -5.55 26.47 -13.53
N THR A 109 -4.90 26.40 -14.69
CA THR A 109 -5.51 26.08 -15.98
C THR A 109 -5.30 24.61 -16.33
N GLY A 110 -6.37 23.83 -16.36
CA GLY A 110 -6.31 22.42 -16.73
C GLY A 110 -7.68 21.80 -16.94
N LEU A 111 -7.74 20.68 -17.66
CA LEU A 111 -8.95 19.91 -17.82
C LEU A 111 -9.12 18.97 -16.61
N HIS A 112 -10.21 19.13 -15.88
CA HIS A 112 -10.60 18.22 -14.81
C HIS A 112 -11.98 17.66 -15.12
N PHE A 113 -12.07 16.32 -15.21
CA PHE A 113 -13.31 15.59 -15.34
C PHE A 113 -13.67 15.02 -13.96
N PRO A 114 -14.67 15.59 -13.26
CA PRO A 114 -14.99 15.17 -11.91
C PRO A 114 -15.46 13.71 -11.85
N LEU A 115 -14.91 12.93 -10.92
CA LEU A 115 -15.30 11.55 -10.69
C LEU A 115 -16.56 11.51 -9.81
N LEU A 116 -17.55 10.75 -10.25
CA LEU A 116 -18.78 10.53 -9.48
C LEU A 116 -18.54 9.49 -8.37
N PRO A 117 -19.31 9.54 -7.27
CA PRO A 117 -19.35 8.46 -6.30
C PRO A 117 -19.59 7.10 -6.98
N ASP A 118 -19.01 6.05 -6.40
CA ASP A 118 -19.00 4.68 -6.91
C ASP A 118 -18.18 4.45 -8.20
N SER A 119 -17.46 5.47 -8.71
CA SER A 119 -16.46 5.26 -9.78
C SER A 119 -15.30 4.40 -9.28
N ASN A 120 -14.87 3.41 -10.07
CA ASN A 120 -13.65 2.68 -9.77
C ASN A 120 -12.43 3.44 -10.28
N VAL A 121 -11.43 3.52 -9.42
CA VAL A 121 -10.16 4.22 -9.68
C VAL A 121 -8.98 3.30 -9.42
N LEU A 122 -7.90 3.60 -10.12
CA LEU A 122 -6.59 3.02 -9.89
C LEU A 122 -5.75 4.00 -9.09
N ILE A 123 -5.28 3.59 -7.92
CA ILE A 123 -4.44 4.38 -7.02
C ILE A 123 -2.99 3.93 -7.19
N GLY A 124 -2.08 4.89 -7.34
CA GLY A 124 -0.63 4.67 -7.27
C GLY A 124 -0.02 5.35 -6.06
N CYS A 125 1.15 4.88 -5.62
CA CYS A 125 1.89 5.43 -4.48
C CYS A 125 3.21 6.05 -4.93
N MET A 126 3.42 7.33 -4.63
CA MET A 126 4.67 8.02 -4.98
C MET A 126 5.81 7.42 -4.15
N ASN A 127 6.91 7.04 -4.81
CA ASN A 127 8.06 6.41 -4.15
C ASN A 127 7.71 5.17 -3.29
N ASN A 128 6.63 4.45 -3.63
CA ASN A 128 6.10 3.32 -2.87
C ASN A 128 5.64 3.69 -1.44
N ASP A 129 5.29 4.96 -1.22
CA ASP A 129 4.74 5.45 0.03
C ASP A 129 3.20 5.53 -0.05
N PRO A 130 2.45 4.68 0.69
CA PRO A 130 0.99 4.73 0.71
C PRO A 130 0.44 6.05 1.24
N ASP A 131 1.19 6.76 2.08
CA ASP A 131 0.82 8.09 2.59
C ASP A 131 0.93 9.16 1.50
N GLN A 132 1.57 8.83 0.37
CA GLN A 132 1.68 9.67 -0.83
C GLN A 132 0.95 9.05 -2.02
N SER A 133 -0.30 8.64 -1.80
CA SER A 133 -1.17 8.06 -2.83
C SER A 133 -1.77 9.11 -3.78
N TYR A 134 -2.02 8.70 -5.02
CA TYR A 134 -2.67 9.51 -6.04
C TYR A 134 -3.47 8.68 -7.04
N ILE A 135 -4.52 9.27 -7.62
CA ILE A 135 -5.33 8.64 -8.66
C ILE A 135 -4.58 8.66 -10.00
N LEU A 136 -4.31 7.47 -10.55
CA LEU A 136 -3.67 7.24 -11.85
C LEU A 136 -4.67 7.18 -13.01
N GLY A 137 -5.85 6.65 -12.75
CA GLY A 137 -6.88 6.45 -13.78
C GLY A 137 -8.20 5.97 -13.19
N PHE A 138 -9.20 5.84 -14.03
CA PHE A 138 -10.51 5.30 -13.68
C PHE A 138 -10.88 4.15 -14.61
N ALA A 139 -11.69 3.23 -14.11
CA ALA A 139 -12.22 2.10 -14.87
C ALA A 139 -13.74 2.20 -14.99
N LEU A 140 -14.26 1.63 -16.06
CA LEU A 140 -15.70 1.40 -16.21
C LEU A 140 -16.08 0.18 -15.36
N ASN A 141 -17.24 0.27 -14.71
CA ASN A 141 -17.85 -0.81 -13.95
C ASN A 141 -19.01 -1.36 -14.77
N ASP A 142 -19.53 -2.55 -14.45
CA ASP A 142 -20.69 -3.12 -15.16
C ASP A 142 -21.93 -2.20 -15.12
N THR A 143 -22.04 -1.33 -14.12
CA THR A 143 -23.08 -0.31 -14.00
C THR A 143 -22.80 0.98 -14.78
N ASN A 144 -21.53 1.24 -15.12
CA ASN A 144 -21.10 2.42 -15.88
C ASN A 144 -20.94 1.98 -17.34
N HIS A 145 -22.07 1.83 -18.03
CA HIS A 145 -22.04 1.51 -19.45
C HIS A 145 -21.28 2.59 -20.22
N PRO A 146 -20.34 2.23 -21.12
CA PRO A 146 -19.78 3.19 -22.05
C PRO A 146 -20.94 3.87 -22.80
N LEU A 147 -20.85 5.19 -22.98
CA LEU A 147 -21.85 5.99 -23.71
C LEU A 147 -22.00 5.54 -25.18
N LEU A 148 -21.13 4.64 -25.62
CA LEU A 148 -21.20 3.92 -26.89
C LEU A 148 -21.30 2.43 -26.58
N PRO A 149 -22.23 1.69 -27.22
CA PRO A 149 -22.30 0.25 -27.06
C PRO A 149 -20.97 -0.40 -27.45
N ALA A 150 -20.51 -1.35 -26.64
CA ALA A 150 -19.31 -2.12 -26.94
C ALA A 150 -19.43 -2.72 -28.34
N PRO A 151 -18.36 -2.67 -29.17
CA PRO A 151 -18.42 -3.24 -30.50
C PRO A 151 -18.74 -4.73 -30.41
N ILE A 152 -19.82 -5.13 -31.06
CA ILE A 152 -20.19 -6.51 -31.34
C ILE A 152 -18.95 -7.25 -31.88
N THR A 153 -18.48 -8.29 -31.16
CA THR A 153 -17.32 -9.14 -31.48
C THR A 153 -17.44 -9.87 -32.84
N PRO A 154 -16.36 -10.48 -33.39
CA PRO A 154 -14.94 -10.14 -33.37
C PRO A 154 -14.32 -10.20 -34.79
N LYS A 155 -13.64 -9.15 -35.26
CA LYS A 155 -12.65 -9.29 -36.34
C LYS A 155 -11.45 -8.39 -36.07
N THR A 156 -10.34 -9.02 -35.69
CA THR A 156 -8.95 -8.52 -35.73
C THR A 156 -8.75 -7.07 -35.28
N CYS A 157 -8.46 -6.89 -33.98
CA CYS A 157 -7.88 -5.63 -33.50
C CYS A 157 -6.36 -5.77 -33.56
N SER A 158 -5.77 -5.35 -34.68
CA SER A 158 -4.34 -5.09 -34.79
C SER A 158 -3.98 -3.96 -33.81
N ALA A 159 -3.04 -4.21 -32.92
CA ALA A 159 -2.55 -3.22 -31.96
C ALA A 159 -2.01 -1.99 -32.71
N LEU A 160 -2.68 -0.84 -32.56
CA LEU A 160 -2.15 0.44 -33.01
C LEU A 160 -1.23 0.96 -31.90
N ALA A 161 0.07 0.70 -32.05
CA ALA A 161 1.10 1.36 -31.25
C ALA A 161 1.06 2.86 -31.55
N ALA A 162 0.73 3.67 -30.53
CA ALA A 162 0.80 5.12 -30.62
C ALA A 162 2.29 5.52 -30.75
N LYS A 163 2.66 6.02 -31.93
CA LYS A 163 3.96 6.61 -32.20
C LYS A 163 3.98 8.01 -31.59
N THR A 164 4.85 8.21 -30.62
CA THR A 164 5.14 9.53 -30.05
C THR A 164 5.94 10.34 -31.07
N TYR A 165 5.52 11.57 -31.34
CA TYR A 165 6.31 12.58 -32.06
C TYR A 165 7.29 13.26 -31.10
#